data_AF-A0A142CWK3-F1
#
_entry.id   AF-A0A142CWK3-F1
#
_cell.length_a   1.000
_cell.length_b   1.000
_cell.length_c   1.000
_cell.angle_alpha   90.00
_cell.angle_beta   90.00
_cell.angle_gamma   90.00
#
_symmetry.space_group_name_H-M   'P 1'
#
loop_
_entity.id
_entity.type
_entity.pdbx_description
1 polymer ?
#
loop_
_entity_poly.entity_id
_entity_poly.type
_entity_poly.pdbx_seq_one_letter_code
_entity_poly.pdbx_strand_id
1 'polypeptide(L)'
;MNPTQKVKTKAVLSTILLAVYVGALILTAGQFIATKSGSFLGMRQLDVLKLKARYGLIMLALIAVHLTLNLDLLKNELKALGR
;
A
#
# COMPACT_ATOMS: atom_id res chain seq x y z
N MET A 1 7.78 -13.66 20.62
CA MET A 1 8.29 -12.45 19.95
C MET A 1 8.31 -11.32 20.96
N ASN A 2 9.48 -10.76 21.26
CA ASN A 2 9.63 -9.71 22.27
C ASN A 2 8.79 -8.47 21.91
N PRO A 3 8.28 -7.70 22.90
CA PRO A 3 7.44 -6.53 22.66
C PRO A 3 8.11 -5.50 21.73
N THR A 4 9.41 -5.28 21.90
CA THR A 4 10.25 -4.44 21.02
C THR A 4 10.34 -4.97 19.58
N GLN A 5 10.37 -6.29 19.38
CA GLN A 5 10.40 -6.89 18.05
C GLN A 5 9.05 -6.73 17.34
N LYS A 6 7.93 -6.88 18.04
CA LYS A 6 6.59 -6.65 17.45
C LYS A 6 6.42 -5.21 16.98
N VAL A 7 6.84 -4.23 17.77
CA VAL A 7 6.79 -2.81 17.39
C VAL A 7 7.66 -2.53 16.17
N LYS A 8 8.88 -3.06 16.14
CA LYS A 8 9.81 -2.89 15.00
C LYS A 8 9.24 -3.48 13.71
N THR A 9 8.65 -4.68 13.76
CA THR A 9 8.00 -5.31 12.60
C THR A 9 6.82 -4.49 12.09
N LYS A 10 5.98 -3.97 12.98
CA LYS A 10 4.86 -3.09 12.59
C LYS A 10 5.35 -1.80 11.92
N ALA A 11 6.38 -1.17 12.48
CA ALA A 11 6.96 0.05 11.92
C ALA A 11 7.55 -0.19 10.53
N VAL A 12 8.34 -1.25 10.34
CA VAL A 12 8.90 -1.62 9.03
C VAL A 12 7.79 -1.90 8.02
N LEU A 13 6.75 -2.64 8.41
CA LEU A 13 5.62 -2.92 7.53
C LEU A 13 4.87 -1.65 7.14
N SER A 14 4.65 -0.70 8.07
CA SER A 14 4.08 0.62 7.77
C SER A 14 4.95 1.41 6.80
N THR A 15 6.28 1.42 6.97
CA THR A 15 7.20 2.10 6.05
C THR A 15 7.15 1.48 4.65
N ILE A 16 7.08 0.14 4.56
CA ILE A 16 6.94 -0.56 3.27
C ILE A 16 5.59 -0.20 2.62
N LEU A 17 4.49 -0.21 3.37
CA LEU A 17 3.17 0.21 2.85
C LEU A 17 3.23 1.64 2.30
N LEU A 18 3.88 2.55 3.02
CA LEU A 18 4.02 3.94 2.60
C LEU A 18 4.80 4.05 1.28
N ALA A 19 5.92 3.34 1.14
CA ALA A 19 6.70 3.34 -0.10
C ALA A 19 5.90 2.77 -1.28
N VAL A 20 5.17 1.67 -1.07
CA VAL A 20 4.31 1.05 -2.09
C VAL A 20 3.15 1.98 -2.46
N TYR A 21 2.60 2.71 -1.49
CA TYR A 21 1.56 3.71 -1.72
C TYR A 21 2.05 4.86 -2.60
N VAL A 22 3.23 5.41 -2.32
CA VAL A 22 3.86 6.44 -3.17
C VAL A 22 4.07 5.92 -4.59
N GLY A 23 4.54 4.67 -4.75
CA GLY A 23 4.66 4.03 -6.06
C GLY A 23 3.33 3.98 -6.83
N ALA A 24 2.23 3.63 -6.16
CA ALA A 24 0.91 3.59 -6.80
C ALA A 24 0.37 4.98 -7.19
N LEU A 25 0.70 6.03 -6.43
CA LEU A 25 0.40 7.41 -6.81
C LEU A 25 1.14 7.80 -8.09
N ILE A 26 2.43 7.49 -8.17
CA ILE A 26 3.23 7.72 -9.38
C ILE A 26 2.64 6.97 -10.58
N LEU A 27 2.25 5.70 -10.42
CA LEU A 27 1.62 4.93 -11.49
C LEU A 27 0.26 5.50 -11.90
N THR A 28 -0.50 6.05 -10.95
CA THR A 28 -1.80 6.68 -11.24
C THR A 28 -1.62 7.98 -12.00
N ALA A 29 -0.69 8.84 -11.59
CA ALA A 29 -0.32 10.05 -12.33
C ALA A 29 0.25 9.68 -13.71
N GLY A 30 1.11 8.67 -13.78
CA GLY A 30 1.70 8.17 -15.00
C GLY A 30 0.67 7.65 -16.00
N GLN A 31 -0.37 6.96 -15.51
CA GLN A 31 -1.45 6.51 -16.37
C GLN A 31 -2.31 7.66 -16.88
N PHE A 32 -2.56 8.67 -16.05
CA PHE A 32 -3.26 9.88 -16.46
C PHE A 32 -2.47 10.62 -17.55
N ILE A 33 -1.15 10.75 -17.39
CA ILE A 33 -0.24 11.32 -18.38
C ILE A 33 -0.25 10.45 -19.65
N ALA A 34 -0.06 9.13 -19.55
CA ALA A 34 -0.07 8.23 -20.71
C ALA A 34 -1.38 8.26 -21.51
N THR A 35 -2.50 8.54 -20.85
CA THR A 35 -3.81 8.70 -21.51
C THR A 35 -3.86 9.97 -22.37
N LYS A 36 -3.13 11.03 -22.00
CA LYS A 36 -3.07 12.29 -22.76
C LYS A 36 -1.90 12.36 -23.74
N SER A 37 -0.74 11.82 -23.35
CA SER A 37 0.54 11.91 -24.06
C SER A 37 0.85 10.68 -24.92
N GLY A 38 0.03 9.63 -24.85
CA GLY A 38 0.24 8.34 -25.52
C GLY A 38 1.25 7.42 -24.82
N SER A 39 2.19 7.97 -24.04
CA SER A 39 3.14 7.18 -23.24
C SER A 39 3.52 7.87 -21.92
N PHE A 40 4.02 7.08 -20.96
CA PHE A 40 4.63 7.55 -19.73
C PHE A 40 5.88 6.72 -19.43
N LEU A 41 7.03 7.38 -19.24
CA LEU A 41 8.34 6.73 -19.07
C LEU A 41 8.67 5.72 -20.18
N GLY A 42 8.25 6.00 -21.42
CA GLY A 42 8.43 5.12 -22.57
C GLY A 42 7.45 3.93 -22.61
N MET A 43 6.55 3.78 -21.64
CA MET A 43 5.52 2.75 -21.61
C MET A 43 4.22 3.25 -22.22
N ARG A 44 3.53 2.41 -23.00
CA ARG A 44 2.19 2.74 -23.53
C ARG A 44 1.17 2.67 -22.40
N GLN A 45 0.02 3.30 -22.60
CA GLN A 45 -1.07 3.34 -21.62
C GLN A 45 -1.46 1.95 -21.07
N LEU A 46 -1.56 0.95 -21.95
CA LEU A 46 -1.90 -0.43 -21.56
C LEU A 46 -0.84 -1.08 -20.67
N ASP A 47 0.44 -0.77 -20.90
CA ASP A 47 1.54 -1.33 -20.11
C ASP A 47 1.57 -0.70 -18.72
N VAL A 48 1.34 0.62 -18.63
CA VAL A 48 1.19 1.33 -17.35
C VAL A 48 -0.02 0.80 -16.58
N LEU A 49 -1.15 0.54 -17.25
CA LEU A 49 -2.34 -0.05 -16.64
C LEU A 49 -2.08 -1.45 -16.09
N LYS A 50 -1.40 -2.32 -16.85
CA LYS A 50 -1.01 -3.66 -16.38
C LYS A 50 -0.06 -3.60 -15.19
N LEU A 51 0.92 -2.68 -15.23
CA LEU A 51 1.85 -2.47 -14.13
C LEU A 51 1.12 -1.99 -12.87
N LYS A 52 0.22 -1.01 -13.00
CA LYS A 52 -0.65 -0.52 -11.93
C LYS A 52 -1.51 -1.64 -11.34
N ALA A 53 -2.11 -2.49 -12.17
CA ALA A 53 -2.93 -3.61 -11.70
C ALA A 53 -2.12 -4.62 -10.87
N ARG A 54 -0.91 -4.99 -11.32
CA ARG A 54 0.00 -5.86 -10.55
C ARG A 54 0.44 -5.21 -9.24
N TYR A 55 0.79 -3.93 -9.27
CA TYR A 55 1.16 -3.18 -8.07
C TYR A 55 0.01 -3.10 -7.06
N GLY A 56 -1.21 -2.91 -7.55
CA GLY A 56 -2.44 -2.91 -6.75
C GLY A 56 -2.64 -4.22 -6.00
N LEU A 57 -2.41 -5.37 -6.65
CA LEU A 57 -2.50 -6.69 -5.99
C LEU A 57 -1.47 -6.84 -4.86
N ILE A 58 -0.23 -6.41 -5.09
CA ILE A 58 0.82 -6.44 -4.06
C ILE A 58 0.45 -5.56 -2.88
N MET A 59 -0.06 -4.35 -3.15
CA MET A 59 -0.53 -3.44 -2.12
C MET A 59 -1.67 -4.03 -1.31
N LEU A 60 -2.63 -4.69 -1.97
CA LEU A 60 -3.79 -5.30 -1.31
C LEU A 60 -3.37 -6.42 -0.35
N ALA A 61 -2.41 -7.26 -0.75
CA ALA A 61 -1.82 -8.28 0.11
C ALA A 61 -1.08 -7.67 1.31
N LEU A 62 -0.30 -6.61 1.09
CA LEU A 62 0.41 -5.90 2.15
C LEU A 62 -0.55 -5.24 3.16
N ILE A 63 -1.62 -4.62 2.68
CA ILE A 63 -2.67 -4.04 3.52
C ILE A 63 -3.35 -5.13 4.36
N ALA A 64 -3.68 -6.28 3.78
CA ALA A 64 -4.28 -7.39 4.53
C ALA A 64 -3.37 -7.87 5.67
N VAL A 65 -2.08 -8.04 5.42
CA VAL A 65 -1.09 -8.39 6.45
C VAL A 65 -0.97 -7.28 7.49
N HIS A 66 -0.96 -6.02 7.06
CA HIS A 66 -0.86 -4.87 7.97
C HIS A 66 -2.09 -4.76 8.89
N LEU A 67 -3.29 -4.96 8.34
CA LEU A 67 -4.53 -4.96 9.11
C LEU A 67 -4.50 -6.08 10.15
N THR A 68 -4.21 -7.32 9.74
CA THR A 68 -4.22 -8.47 10.67
C THR A 68 -3.27 -8.30 11.85
N LEU A 69 -2.10 -7.70 11.63
CA LEU A 69 -1.14 -7.37 12.70
C LEU A 69 -1.61 -6.22 13.62
N ASN A 70 -2.52 -5.37 13.16
CA ASN A 70 -3.05 -4.23 13.91
C ASN A 70 -4.52 -4.40 14.37
N LEU A 71 -5.17 -5.51 14.06
CA LEU A 71 -6.53 -5.82 14.52
C LEU A 71 -6.65 -5.79 16.05
N ASP A 72 -5.62 -6.21 16.78
CA ASP A 72 -5.62 -6.18 18.25
C ASP A 72 -5.62 -4.74 18.79
N LEU A 73 -4.92 -3.82 18.12
CA LEU A 73 -4.95 -2.39 18.44
C LEU A 73 -6.34 -1.82 18.16
N LEU A 74 -6.91 -2.14 16.99
CA LEU A 74 -8.25 -1.68 16.60
C LEU A 74 -9.32 -2.17 17.58
N LYS A 75 -9.25 -3.44 18.01
CA LYS A 75 -10.16 -4.01 19.02
C LYS A 75 -10.02 -3.32 20.38
N ASN A 76 -8.79 -2.99 20.78
CA ASN A 76 -8.54 -2.29 22.04
C ASN A 76 -9.04 -0.83 21.99
N GLU A 77 -8.84 -0.13 20.87
CA GLU A 77 -9.36 1.22 20.62
C GLU A 77 -10.90 1.24 20.58
N LEU A 78 -11.54 0.31 19.86
CA LEU A 78 -13.01 0.15 19.83
C LEU A 78 -13.59 -0.14 21.22
N LYS A 79 -12.87 -0.89 22.05
CA LYS A 79 -13.29 -1.20 23.42
C LYS A 79 -13.12 0.00 24.37
N ALA A 80 -12.17 0.89 24.08
CA ALA A 80 -12.00 2.16 24.78
C ALA A 80 -13.02 3.24 24.34
N LEU A 81 -13.50 3.18 23.10
CA LEU A 81 -14.56 4.06 22.58
C LEU A 81 -15.99 3.56 22.88
N GLY A 82 -16.16 2.26 23.20
CA GLY A 82 -17.44 1.61 23.47
C GLY A 82 -17.77 1.38 24.95
N ARG A 83 -17.04 2.01 25.88
CA ARG A 83 -17.34 2.06 27.31
C ARG A 83 -17.14 3.46 27.85
#